data_AF-A0A7G6WLJ1-F1
#
_entry.id   AF-A0A7G6WLJ1-F1
#
_cell.length_a   1.000
_cell.length_b   1.000
_cell.length_c   1.000
_cell.angle_alpha   90.00
_cell.angle_beta   90.00
_cell.angle_gamma   90.00
#
_symmetry.space_group_name_H-M   'P 1'
#
loop_
_entity.id
_entity.type
_entity.pdbx_description
1 polymer ?
#
loop_
_entity_poly.entity_id
_entity_poly.type
_entity_poly.pdbx_seq_one_letter_code
_entity_poly.pdbx_strand_id
1 'polypeptide(L)'
;MTHDEPGLFDLPEAAPPPPVIEDPLISPEQIASIRNAFDTARIADMVERQEVIQSGVIRRISNIRELYSREVRQVLVRIERWGKKSEASSGSAWDNREEDTWIDKL
;
A
#
# COMPACT_ATOMS: atom_id res chain seq x y z
N MET A 1 36.57 -8.81 54.06
CA MET A 1 36.07 -7.96 52.96
C MET A 1 35.80 -8.86 51.77
N THR A 2 34.56 -9.27 51.60
CA THR A 2 34.08 -10.02 50.44
C THR A 2 33.82 -9.01 49.33
N HIS A 3 34.64 -9.01 48.28
CA HIS A 3 34.33 -8.27 47.06
C HIS A 3 33.23 -9.05 46.33
N ASP A 4 32.00 -8.57 46.51
CA ASP A 4 30.84 -8.92 45.68
C ASP A 4 30.89 -7.95 44.49
N GLU A 5 31.66 -8.31 43.46
CA GLU A 5 31.61 -7.58 42.19
C GLU A 5 30.49 -8.16 41.34
N PRO A 6 29.46 -7.38 40.96
CA PRO A 6 28.43 -7.87 40.07
C PRO A 6 29.05 -8.19 38.72
N GLY A 7 28.93 -9.44 38.29
CA GLY A 7 29.51 -9.93 37.05
C GLY A 7 29.01 -9.13 35.84
N LEU A 8 29.94 -8.73 34.97
CA LEU A 8 29.75 -7.95 33.75
C LEU A 8 28.72 -8.54 32.74
N PHE A 9 28.17 -9.73 33.03
CA PHE A 9 27.23 -10.48 32.21
C PHE A 9 25.83 -10.63 32.84
N ASP A 10 25.54 -9.91 33.93
CA ASP A 10 24.18 -9.79 34.46
C ASP A 10 23.35 -8.87 33.53
N LEU A 11 23.03 -9.40 32.35
CA LEU A 11 22.15 -8.76 31.39
C LEU A 11 20.72 -8.93 31.90
N PRO A 12 19.91 -7.87 31.99
CA PRO A 12 18.51 -8.00 32.35
C PRO A 12 17.84 -8.96 31.37
N GLU A 13 17.04 -9.89 31.90
CA GLU A 13 16.27 -10.85 31.11
C GLU A 13 15.56 -10.12 29.95
N ALA A 14 15.78 -10.61 28.73
CA ALA A 14 15.31 -9.96 27.52
C ALA A 14 13.80 -9.73 27.60
N ALA A 15 13.39 -8.46 27.48
CA ALA A 15 11.97 -8.11 27.44
C ALA A 15 11.26 -8.93 26.35
N PRO A 16 10.03 -9.40 26.60
CA PRO A 16 9.29 -10.18 25.61
C PRO A 16 9.18 -9.38 24.30
N PRO A 17 9.29 -10.05 23.13
CA PRO A 17 9.18 -9.36 21.86
C PRO A 17 7.83 -8.63 21.78
N PRO A 18 7.80 -7.43 21.17
CA PRO A 18 6.55 -6.71 20.99
C PRO A 18 5.55 -7.59 20.22
N PRO A 19 4.24 -7.49 20.53
CA PRO A 19 3.23 -8.24 19.80
C PRO A 19 3.31 -7.90 18.31
N VAL A 20 3.25 -8.94 17.46
CA VAL A 20 3.20 -8.77 16.02
C VAL A 20 1.87 -8.11 15.69
N ILE A 21 1.91 -6.85 15.27
CA ILE A 21 0.72 -6.13 14.80
C ILE A 21 0.39 -6.68 13.42
N GLU A 22 -0.60 -7.56 13.34
CA GLU A 22 -1.14 -8.04 12.07
C GLU A 22 -1.88 -6.89 11.39
N ASP A 23 -1.64 -6.72 10.10
CA ASP A 23 -2.33 -5.68 9.33
C ASP A 23 -3.77 -6.11 9.07
N PRO A 24 -4.76 -5.27 9.39
CA PRO A 24 -6.15 -5.65 9.23
C PRO A 24 -6.47 -5.82 7.74
N LEU A 25 -7.26 -6.84 7.44
CA LEU A 25 -7.88 -7.01 6.12
C LEU A 25 -8.75 -5.79 5.78
N ILE A 26 -9.04 -5.64 4.49
CA ILE A 26 -9.85 -4.54 3.97
C ILE A 26 -11.29 -4.56 4.50
N SER A 27 -11.78 -3.40 4.93
CA SER A 27 -13.17 -3.20 5.36
C SER A 27 -14.14 -3.14 4.18
N PRO A 28 -15.43 -3.48 4.36
CA PRO A 28 -16.43 -3.42 3.29
C PRO A 28 -16.58 -2.01 2.68
N GLU A 29 -16.43 -0.96 3.49
CA GLU A 29 -16.43 0.44 3.04
C GLU A 29 -15.27 0.72 2.07
N GLN A 30 -14.08 0.20 2.37
CA GLN A 30 -12.91 0.35 1.50
C GLN A 30 -13.07 -0.44 0.19
N ILE A 31 -13.70 -1.62 0.23
CA ILE A 31 -14.07 -2.36 -0.99
C ILE A 31 -15.01 -1.53 -1.86
N ALA A 32 -16.01 -0.86 -1.26
CA ALA A 32 -16.91 0.03 -1.98
C ALA A 32 -16.16 1.22 -2.59
N SER A 33 -15.22 1.83 -1.87
CA SER A 33 -14.36 2.90 -2.40
C SER A 33 -13.53 2.46 -3.60
N ILE A 34 -12.92 1.27 -3.56
CA ILE A 34 -12.17 0.71 -4.70
C ILE A 34 -13.08 0.49 -5.90
N ARG A 35 -14.28 -0.06 -5.69
CA ARG A 35 -15.26 -0.27 -6.76
C ARG A 35 -15.69 1.04 -7.40
N ASN A 36 -15.96 2.06 -6.59
CA ASN A 36 -16.31 3.39 -7.08
C ASN A 36 -15.16 4.02 -7.88
N ALA A 37 -13.92 3.86 -7.42
CA ALA A 37 -12.74 4.33 -8.15
C ALA A 37 -12.62 3.66 -9.52
N PHE A 38 -12.87 2.35 -9.62
CA PHE A 38 -12.89 1.65 -10.92
C PHE A 38 -13.99 2.17 -11.85
N ASP A 39 -15.18 2.43 -11.30
CA ASP A 39 -16.30 3.00 -12.06
C ASP A 39 -15.98 4.40 -12.58
N THR A 40 -15.43 5.25 -11.71
CA THR A 40 -14.97 6.61 -12.05
C THR A 40 -13.88 6.59 -13.11
N ALA A 41 -12.93 5.65 -13.02
CA ALA A 41 -11.87 5.45 -14.01
C ALA A 41 -12.36 4.78 -15.31
N ARG A 42 -13.66 4.44 -15.41
CA ARG A 42 -14.29 3.73 -16.53
C ARG A 42 -13.64 2.39 -16.88
N ILE A 43 -12.97 1.77 -15.92
CA ILE A 43 -12.38 0.44 -16.06
C ILE A 43 -13.51 -0.55 -15.81
N ALA A 44 -14.14 -1.04 -16.87
CA ALA A 44 -15.27 -1.97 -16.78
C ALA A 44 -14.84 -3.45 -16.84
N ASP A 45 -13.71 -3.73 -17.49
CA ASP A 45 -13.25 -5.10 -17.71
C ASP A 45 -12.72 -5.75 -16.42
N MET A 46 -13.15 -6.98 -16.14
CA MET A 46 -12.80 -7.69 -14.92
C MET A 46 -11.33 -8.14 -14.88
N VAL A 47 -10.76 -8.47 -16.04
CA VAL A 47 -9.34 -8.82 -16.16
C VAL A 47 -8.49 -7.59 -15.92
N GLU A 48 -8.83 -6.47 -16.55
CA GLU A 48 -8.13 -5.18 -16.36
C GLU A 48 -8.21 -4.72 -14.90
N ARG A 49 -9.38 -4.81 -14.25
CA ARG A 49 -9.52 -4.54 -12.81
C ARG A 49 -8.56 -5.38 -11.97
N GLN A 50 -8.48 -6.68 -12.26
CA GLN A 50 -7.59 -7.57 -11.53
C GLN A 50 -6.12 -7.19 -11.75
N GLU A 51 -5.71 -6.90 -12.99
CA GLU A 51 -4.34 -6.48 -13.29
C GLU A 51 -3.94 -5.18 -12.58
N VAL A 52 -4.86 -4.21 -12.52
CA VAL A 52 -4.62 -2.95 -11.81
C VAL A 52 -4.39 -3.19 -10.32
N ILE A 53 -5.21 -4.04 -9.69
CA ILE A 53 -5.03 -4.37 -8.26
C ILE A 53 -3.71 -5.12 -8.06
N GLN A 54 -3.42 -6.14 -8.88
CA GLN A 54 -2.19 -6.95 -8.79
C GLN A 54 -0.94 -6.09 -9.01
N SER A 55 -1.00 -5.07 -9.87
CA SER A 55 0.10 -4.12 -10.05
C SER A 55 0.37 -3.26 -8.80
N GLY A 56 -0.60 -3.13 -7.89
CA GLY A 56 -0.50 -2.35 -6.67
C GLY A 56 -0.13 -3.17 -5.43
N VAL A 57 -0.03 -4.51 -5.54
CA VAL A 57 0.27 -5.39 -4.42
C VAL A 57 1.48 -6.28 -4.70
N ILE A 58 2.22 -6.61 -3.65
CA ILE A 58 3.43 -7.45 -3.77
C ILE A 58 3.05 -8.94 -3.90
N ARG A 59 1.95 -9.34 -3.27
CA ARG A 59 1.45 -10.72 -3.29
C ARG A 59 0.40 -10.90 -4.37
N ARG A 60 0.31 -12.12 -4.91
CA ARG A 60 -0.84 -12.50 -5.72
C ARG A 60 -2.07 -12.65 -4.83
N ILE A 61 -3.13 -11.95 -5.17
CA ILE A 61 -4.45 -12.13 -4.57
C ILE A 61 -5.43 -12.70 -5.60
N SER A 62 -6.38 -13.54 -5.17
CA SER A 62 -7.46 -14.01 -6.03
C SER A 62 -8.74 -13.20 -5.81
N ASN A 63 -8.86 -12.56 -4.65
CA ASN A 63 -10.03 -11.77 -4.29
C ASN A 63 -9.64 -10.41 -3.69
N ILE A 64 -10.41 -9.37 -4.02
CA ILE A 64 -10.26 -8.03 -3.44
C ILE A 64 -10.35 -8.04 -1.90
N ARG A 65 -11.10 -8.97 -1.32
CA ARG A 65 -11.24 -9.14 0.14
C ARG A 65 -9.97 -9.58 0.84
N GLU A 66 -9.01 -10.14 0.09
CA GLU A 66 -7.74 -10.56 0.66
C GLU A 66 -6.82 -9.37 0.91
N LEU A 67 -7.08 -8.19 0.30
CA LEU A 67 -6.29 -6.98 0.47
C LEU A 67 -6.19 -6.54 1.93
N TYR A 68 -5.04 -5.97 2.28
CA TYR A 68 -4.89 -5.30 3.56
C TYR A 68 -5.36 -3.85 3.48
N SER A 69 -5.83 -3.32 4.60
CA SER A 69 -6.27 -1.94 4.73
C SER A 69 -5.18 -0.94 4.31
N ARG A 70 -3.90 -1.23 4.59
CA ARG A 70 -2.78 -0.39 4.14
C ARG A 70 -2.64 -0.31 2.61
N GLU A 71 -3.00 -1.37 1.89
CA GLU A 71 -2.82 -1.49 0.44
C GLU A 71 -3.89 -0.70 -0.34
N VAL A 72 -5.01 -0.36 0.30
CA VAL A 72 -6.14 0.34 -0.32
C VAL A 72 -5.72 1.65 -0.97
N ARG A 73 -4.94 2.48 -0.27
CA ARG A 73 -4.48 3.76 -0.81
C ARG A 73 -3.62 3.58 -2.06
N GLN A 74 -2.72 2.61 -2.03
CA GLN A 74 -1.86 2.31 -3.18
C GLN A 74 -2.67 1.82 -4.38
N VAL A 75 -3.67 0.96 -4.15
CA VAL A 75 -4.59 0.49 -5.19
C VAL A 75 -5.40 1.65 -5.78
N LEU A 76 -5.95 2.55 -4.95
CA LEU A 76 -6.72 3.71 -5.43
C LEU A 76 -5.89 4.65 -6.31
N VAL A 77 -4.66 4.98 -5.88
CA VAL A 77 -3.73 5.79 -6.71
C VAL A 77 -3.42 5.09 -8.03
N ARG A 78 -3.29 3.76 -8.00
CA ARG A 78 -3.01 2.97 -9.21
C ARG A 78 -4.17 2.99 -10.19
N ILE A 79 -5.40 2.89 -9.70
CA ILE A 79 -6.65 2.96 -10.49
C ILE A 79 -6.75 4.31 -11.20
N GLU A 80 -6.54 5.40 -10.46
CA GLU A 80 -6.59 6.75 -11.03
C GLU A 80 -5.56 6.93 -12.16
N ARG A 81 -4.31 6.51 -11.93
CA ARG A 81 -3.25 6.56 -12.95
C ARG A 81 -3.60 5.72 -14.18
N TRP A 82 -4.22 4.56 -13.98
CA TRP A 82 -4.61 3.68 -15.08
C TRP A 82 -5.72 4.30 -15.93
N GLY A 83 -6.75 4.86 -15.31
CA GLY A 83 -7.83 5.57 -16.01
C GLY A 83 -7.30 6.75 -16.84
N LYS A 84 -6.40 7.56 -16.27
CA LYS A 84 -5.73 8.67 -16.97
C LYS A 84 -4.93 8.20 -18.19
N LYS A 85 -4.24 7.06 -18.10
CA LYS A 85 -3.47 6.48 -19.22
C LYS A 85 -4.38 5.99 -20.36
N SER A 86 -5.53 5.42 -20.03
CA SER A 86 -6.51 5.00 -21.03
C SER A 86 -7.11 6.19 -21.78
N GLU A 87 -7.31 7.33 -21.12
CA GLU A 87 -7.79 8.57 -21.76
C GLU A 87 -6.68 9.28 -22.57
N ALA A 88 -5.44 9.32 -22.05
CA ALA A 88 -4.29 9.94 -22.69
C ALA A 88 -3.75 9.18 -23.92
N SER A 89 -4.29 8.01 -24.26
CA SER A 89 -3.90 7.29 -25.48
C SER A 89 -4.34 8.00 -26.78
N SER A 90 -5.02 9.15 -26.68
CA SER A 90 -5.26 10.08 -27.80
C SER A 90 -4.37 11.34 -27.77
N GLY A 91 -3.41 11.47 -26.86
CA GLY A 91 -2.59 12.68 -26.72
C GLY A 91 -1.24 12.43 -26.07
N SER A 92 -0.20 12.39 -26.90
CA SER A 92 1.22 12.66 -26.61
C SER A 92 1.82 12.15 -25.29
N ALA A 93 2.75 11.21 -25.44
CA ALA A 93 3.62 10.64 -24.40
C ALA A 93 4.63 11.62 -23.73
N TRP A 94 4.33 12.92 -23.68
CA TRP A 94 5.21 13.98 -23.17
C TRP A 94 4.55 14.93 -22.16
N ASP A 95 3.25 14.80 -21.86
CA ASP A 95 2.50 15.85 -21.16
C ASP A 95 2.50 15.76 -19.62
N ASN A 96 2.75 14.60 -19.00
CA ASN A 96 2.65 14.49 -17.53
C ASN A 96 3.96 14.87 -16.78
N ARG A 97 4.63 15.92 -17.23
CA ARG A 97 5.72 16.57 -16.49
C ARG A 97 5.16 17.76 -15.72
N GLU A 98 4.54 17.46 -14.58
CA GLU A 98 4.49 18.40 -13.46
C GLU A 98 5.31 17.78 -12.34
N GLU A 99 6.62 18.01 -12.47
CA GLU A 99 7.56 18.07 -11.37
C GLU A 99 7.16 19.28 -10.52
N ASP A 100 6.53 19.09 -9.37
CA ASP A 100 6.48 20.15 -8.35
C ASP A 100 6.59 19.58 -6.93
N THR A 101 7.54 20.16 -6.20
CA THR A 101 7.80 20.12 -4.75
C THR A 101 8.15 18.79 -4.05
N TRP A 102 9.44 18.41 -4.06
CA TRP A 102 10.01 17.51 -3.04
C TRP A 102 11.18 18.10 -2.22
N ILE A 103 11.55 19.37 -2.41
CA ILE A 103 12.56 20.04 -1.56
C ILE A 103 12.02 21.38 -1.08
N ASP A 104 11.32 21.35 0.06
CA ASP A 104 11.40 22.43 1.04
C ASP A 104 11.44 21.80 2.44
N LYS A 105 12.48 22.17 3.19
CA LYS A 105 12.86 21.76 4.56
C LYS A 105 13.56 20.41 4.75
N LEU A 106 14.90 20.43 4.73
CA LEU A 106 15.70 20.56 5.95
C LEU A 106 17.14 20.99 5.63
#